data_AF-A0A2X2CZB6-F1
#
_entry.id   AF-A0A2X2CZB6-F1
#
_cell.length_a   1.000
_cell.length_b   1.000
_cell.length_c   1.000
_cell.angle_alpha   90.00
_cell.angle_beta   90.00
_cell.angle_gamma   90.00
#
_symmetry.space_group_name_H-M   'P 1'
#
loop_
_entity.id
_entity.type
_entity.pdbx_description
1 polymer ?
#
loop_
_entity_poly.entity_id
_entity_poly.type
_entity_poly.pdbx_seq_one_letter_code
_entity_poly.pdbx_strand_id
1 'polypeptide(L)'
;MDNAQRRKVSKFEEVLGSLLGRVFHVTRLSYIDDIVASGALIPNRTDVKSPFGNSSNGYFRLKGCVSFFDYRQHESVEWKKHYYKCLPTMAISPSDPAVVMFLSDKYYPNLKSWQGWKDEERWSQQVVPHVEAGLSGMINLDMITELHIWEDAHPEISLQLMPSYNKP
;
A
#
# COMPACT_ATOMS: atom_id res chain seq x y z
N MET A 1 16.43 11.19 0.28
CA MET A 1 15.04 11.12 -0.25
C MET A 1 14.46 12.52 -0.13
N ASP A 2 14.94 13.45 -0.95
CA ASP A 2 14.88 14.88 -0.58
C ASP A 2 13.71 15.63 -1.23
N ASN A 3 12.84 14.93 -1.98
CA ASN A 3 11.68 15.50 -2.65
C ASN A 3 10.41 14.70 -2.35
N ALA A 4 9.97 14.72 -1.10
CA ALA A 4 8.65 14.19 -0.73
C ALA A 4 7.55 15.18 -1.14
N GLN A 5 6.58 14.73 -1.95
CA GLN A 5 5.42 15.56 -2.30
C GLN A 5 4.33 15.39 -1.24
N ARG A 6 3.96 16.48 -0.55
CA ARG A 6 2.89 16.46 0.45
C ARG A 6 1.59 16.99 -0.15
N ARG A 7 0.48 16.32 0.11
CA ARG A 7 -0.86 16.76 -0.32
C ARG A 7 -1.94 16.37 0.67
N LYS A 8 -2.95 17.23 0.78
CA LYS A 8 -4.23 16.89 1.41
C LYS A 8 -5.07 16.08 0.43
N VAL A 9 -5.73 15.04 0.91
CA VAL A 9 -6.54 14.13 0.12
C VAL A 9 -7.88 13.94 0.81
N SER A 10 -8.96 14.31 0.13
CA SER A 10 -10.33 14.08 0.62
C SER A 10 -10.96 12.84 -0.02
N LYS A 11 -10.53 12.51 -1.25
CA LYS A 11 -11.09 11.43 -2.06
C LYS A 11 -10.00 10.73 -2.86
N PHE A 12 -10.20 9.44 -3.10
CA PHE A 12 -9.25 8.63 -3.86
C PHE A 12 -9.07 9.13 -5.30
N GLU A 13 -10.12 9.64 -5.92
CA GLU A 13 -10.11 10.14 -7.30
C GLU A 13 -9.13 11.31 -7.50
N GLU A 14 -8.86 12.09 -6.45
CA GLU A 14 -7.91 13.21 -6.48
C GLU A 14 -6.46 12.74 -6.66
N VAL A 15 -6.14 11.54 -6.18
CA VAL A 15 -4.80 10.95 -6.23
C VAL A 15 -4.67 9.92 -7.35
N LEU A 16 -5.78 9.33 -7.81
CA LEU A 16 -5.78 8.22 -8.77
C LEU A 16 -4.88 8.47 -9.99
N GLY A 17 -4.98 9.65 -10.61
CA GLY A 17 -4.19 9.99 -11.80
C GLY A 17 -2.66 9.86 -11.60
N SER A 18 -2.16 10.14 -10.40
CA SER A 18 -0.73 10.01 -10.07
C SER A 18 -0.27 8.57 -9.82
N LEU A 19 -1.22 7.63 -9.69
CA LEU A 19 -0.98 6.21 -9.39
C LEU A 19 -1.06 5.33 -10.63
N LEU A 20 -1.84 5.73 -11.64
CA LEU A 20 -2.06 4.95 -12.86
C LEU A 20 -0.73 4.65 -13.56
N GLY A 21 -0.54 3.40 -13.99
CA GLY A 21 0.68 2.97 -14.68
C GLY A 21 1.87 2.66 -13.76
N ARG A 22 1.71 2.81 -12.43
CA ARG A 22 2.81 2.71 -11.47
C ARG A 22 2.64 1.56 -10.49
N VAL A 23 3.74 1.18 -9.85
CA VAL A 23 3.76 0.22 -8.74
C VAL A 23 4.22 0.95 -7.49
N PHE A 24 3.47 0.81 -6.40
CA PHE A 24 3.75 1.55 -5.18
C PHE A 24 3.37 0.79 -3.92
N HIS A 25 4.13 1.03 -2.86
CA HIS A 25 3.84 0.58 -1.51
C HIS A 25 3.18 1.72 -0.74
N VAL A 26 2.26 1.39 0.16
CA VAL A 26 1.64 2.38 1.06
C VAL A 26 1.88 1.97 2.49
N THR A 27 2.41 2.90 3.27
CA THR A 27 2.64 2.77 4.71
C THR A 27 2.11 4.02 5.43
N ARG A 28 2.42 4.17 6.71
CA ARG A 28 2.12 5.36 7.50
C ARG A 28 3.37 6.17 7.79
N LEU A 29 3.20 7.47 8.00
CA LEU A 29 4.30 8.38 8.27
C LEU A 29 5.05 7.99 9.54
N SER A 30 4.33 7.47 10.56
CA SER A 30 4.92 6.94 11.79
C SER A 30 5.95 5.81 11.59
N TYR A 31 5.95 5.10 10.47
CA TYR A 31 6.92 4.03 10.16
C TYR A 31 8.13 4.50 9.35
N ILE A 32 8.17 5.77 8.92
CA ILE A 32 9.23 6.23 8.01
C ILE A 32 10.60 6.25 8.68
N ASP A 33 10.69 6.64 9.95
CA ASP A 33 11.97 6.67 10.67
C ASP A 33 12.58 5.25 10.75
N ASP A 34 11.76 4.23 11.04
CA ASP A 34 12.19 2.82 11.06
C ASP A 34 12.61 2.32 9.68
N ILE A 35 11.86 2.68 8.64
CA ILE A 35 12.18 2.32 7.25
C ILE A 35 13.51 2.96 6.83
N VAL A 36 13.72 4.24 7.15
CA VAL A 36 14.98 4.94 6.85
C VAL A 36 16.14 4.36 7.65
N ALA A 37 15.95 4.10 8.94
CA ALA A 37 16.98 3.52 9.80
C ALA A 37 17.40 2.11 9.36
N SER A 38 16.46 1.30 8.88
CA SER A 38 16.75 -0.03 8.34
C SER A 38 17.31 -0.02 6.91
N GLY A 39 17.13 1.07 6.17
CA GLY A 39 17.56 1.17 4.77
C GLY A 39 16.63 0.45 3.78
N ALA A 40 15.51 -0.12 4.23
CA ALA A 40 14.65 -0.96 3.40
C ALA A 40 13.19 -1.02 3.87
N LEU A 41 12.29 -1.35 2.93
CA LEU A 41 10.97 -1.89 3.27
C LEU A 41 11.13 -3.37 3.62
N ILE A 42 10.69 -3.75 4.81
CA ILE A 42 10.78 -5.12 5.31
C ILE A 42 9.40 -5.78 5.18
N PRO A 43 9.31 -7.06 4.75
CA PRO A 43 8.06 -7.79 4.74
C PRO A 43 7.36 -7.74 6.10
N ASN A 44 6.06 -7.42 6.11
CA ASN A 44 5.31 -7.28 7.35
C ASN A 44 5.35 -8.56 8.19
N ARG A 45 5.65 -8.42 9.48
CA ARG A 45 5.74 -9.52 10.45
C ARG A 45 4.41 -9.73 11.20
N THR A 46 4.24 -10.90 11.80
CA THR A 46 3.01 -11.37 12.49
C THR A 46 2.49 -10.43 13.58
N ASP A 47 3.38 -9.63 14.15
CA ASP A 47 3.18 -8.70 15.27
C ASP A 47 2.76 -7.28 14.84
N VAL A 48 2.88 -6.92 13.55
CA VAL A 48 2.57 -5.57 13.08
C VAL A 48 1.20 -5.52 12.39
N LYS A 49 0.34 -4.60 12.85
CA LYS A 49 -0.96 -4.30 12.23
C LYS A 49 -0.77 -3.50 10.93
N SER A 50 -1.32 -4.01 9.84
CA SER A 50 -1.38 -3.29 8.56
C SER A 50 -2.51 -2.25 8.54
N PRO A 51 -2.32 -1.10 7.87
CA PRO A 51 -3.42 -0.18 7.58
C PRO A 51 -4.52 -0.79 6.68
N PHE A 52 -4.23 -1.88 5.98
CA PHE A 52 -5.15 -2.52 5.00
C PHE A 52 -5.90 -3.75 5.55
N GLY A 53 -6.11 -3.83 6.87
CA GLY A 53 -6.94 -4.87 7.51
C GLY A 53 -6.15 -5.97 8.24
N ASN A 54 -6.83 -7.08 8.55
CA ASN A 54 -6.27 -8.19 9.34
C ASN A 54 -5.18 -8.92 8.53
N SER A 55 -3.96 -8.42 8.65
CA SER A 55 -2.80 -8.82 7.86
C SER A 55 -2.28 -10.23 8.14
N SER A 56 -2.97 -11.05 8.93
CA SER A 56 -2.47 -12.36 9.34
C SER A 56 -2.42 -13.38 8.19
N ASN A 57 -3.30 -13.26 7.18
CA ASN A 57 -3.39 -14.20 6.06
C ASN A 57 -3.15 -13.59 4.67
N GLY A 58 -2.52 -12.41 4.57
CA GLY A 58 -2.18 -11.81 3.27
C GLY A 58 -1.21 -12.69 2.47
N TYR A 59 -1.54 -12.99 1.21
CA TYR A 59 -0.78 -13.93 0.35
C TYR A 59 0.69 -13.52 0.22
N PHE A 60 0.97 -12.29 -0.19
CA PHE A 60 2.34 -11.81 -0.37
C PHE A 60 3.12 -11.77 0.94
N ARG A 61 2.47 -11.41 2.04
CA ARG A 61 3.09 -11.46 3.37
C ARG A 61 3.52 -12.87 3.75
N LEU A 62 2.62 -13.86 3.61
CA LEU A 62 2.92 -15.26 3.91
C LEU A 62 4.01 -15.85 2.99
N LYS A 63 4.24 -15.22 1.83
CA LYS A 63 5.34 -15.54 0.91
C LYS A 63 6.62 -14.75 1.19
N GLY A 64 6.70 -14.02 2.31
CA GLY A 64 7.86 -13.20 2.68
C GLY A 64 8.12 -12.04 1.71
N CYS A 65 7.07 -11.49 1.11
CA CYS A 65 7.16 -10.37 0.19
C CYS A 65 6.71 -9.07 0.85
N VAL A 66 7.25 -7.95 0.38
CA VAL A 66 6.61 -6.64 0.52
C VAL A 66 5.49 -6.54 -0.52
N SER A 67 4.30 -6.19 -0.07
CA SER A 67 3.13 -6.00 -0.94
C SER A 67 3.13 -4.64 -1.59
N PHE A 68 2.76 -4.59 -2.87
CA PHE A 68 2.60 -3.37 -3.66
C PHE A 68 1.23 -3.36 -4.31
N PHE A 69 0.71 -2.15 -4.54
CA PHE A 69 -0.31 -1.92 -5.55
C PHE A 69 0.36 -1.88 -6.93
N ASP A 70 -0.17 -2.64 -7.87
CA ASP A 70 0.28 -2.70 -9.26
C ASP A 70 -0.81 -2.15 -10.19
N TYR A 71 -0.69 -0.88 -10.54
CA TYR A 71 -1.66 -0.17 -11.37
C TYR A 71 -1.23 -0.09 -12.84
N ARG A 72 -0.28 -0.91 -13.27
CA ARG A 72 0.19 -0.95 -14.67
C ARG A 72 -0.89 -1.39 -15.64
N GLN A 73 -1.85 -2.20 -15.20
CA GLN A 73 -2.97 -2.69 -16.01
C GLN A 73 -4.26 -1.89 -15.82
N HIS A 74 -4.16 -0.60 -15.47
CA HIS A 74 -5.32 0.22 -15.09
C HIS A 74 -6.42 0.37 -16.17
N GLU A 75 -6.08 0.17 -17.43
CA GLU A 75 -7.06 0.23 -18.52
C GLU A 75 -7.92 -1.04 -18.63
N SER A 76 -7.42 -2.15 -18.08
CA SER A 76 -8.07 -3.46 -18.18
C SER A 76 -9.41 -3.50 -17.44
N VAL A 77 -10.35 -4.27 -18.00
CA VAL A 77 -11.66 -4.52 -17.39
C VAL A 77 -11.50 -5.16 -16.01
N GLU A 78 -10.53 -6.06 -15.85
CA GLU A 78 -10.32 -6.78 -14.60
C GLU A 78 -9.76 -5.88 -13.50
N TRP A 79 -8.82 -4.99 -13.80
CA TRP A 79 -8.36 -4.00 -12.82
C TRP A 79 -9.51 -3.08 -12.39
N LYS A 80 -10.31 -2.58 -13.33
CA LYS A 80 -11.47 -1.69 -13.06
C LYS A 80 -12.50 -2.32 -12.12
N LYS A 81 -12.67 -3.64 -12.17
CA LYS A 81 -13.56 -4.41 -11.26
C LYS A 81 -12.99 -4.60 -9.85
N HIS A 82 -11.68 -4.37 -9.65
CA HIS A 82 -10.99 -4.77 -8.43
C HIS A 82 -10.35 -3.61 -7.65
N TYR A 83 -9.92 -2.52 -8.30
CA TYR A 83 -9.12 -1.49 -7.65
C TYR A 83 -9.80 -0.81 -6.45
N TYR A 84 -11.13 -0.75 -6.43
CA TYR A 84 -11.90 -0.20 -5.31
C TYR A 84 -12.04 -1.15 -4.12
N LYS A 85 -11.66 -2.43 -4.26
CA LYS A 85 -11.75 -3.43 -3.17
C LYS A 85 -10.71 -3.19 -2.07
N CYS A 86 -9.63 -2.49 -2.39
CA CYS A 86 -8.63 -2.03 -1.44
C CYS A 86 -8.10 -0.69 -1.93
N LEU A 87 -8.50 0.40 -1.27
CA LEU A 87 -8.11 1.74 -1.68
C LEU A 87 -6.83 2.16 -0.94
N PRO A 88 -5.79 2.64 -1.66
CA PRO A 88 -4.58 3.21 -1.06
C PRO A 88 -4.85 4.27 0.02
N THR A 89 -5.91 5.07 -0.14
CA THR A 89 -6.30 6.13 0.79
C THR A 89 -6.85 5.61 2.13
N MET A 90 -7.16 4.32 2.27
CA MET A 90 -7.56 3.72 3.56
C MET A 90 -6.46 3.80 4.63
N ALA A 91 -5.20 3.99 4.21
CA ALA A 91 -4.10 4.17 5.14
C ALA A 91 -4.05 5.57 5.79
N ILE A 92 -4.75 6.56 5.21
CA ILE A 92 -4.80 7.93 5.74
C ILE A 92 -5.62 7.91 7.02
N SER A 93 -5.05 8.48 8.08
CA SER A 93 -5.79 8.75 9.32
C SER A 93 -5.58 10.20 9.75
N PRO A 94 -6.48 10.76 10.59
CA PRO A 94 -6.40 12.17 10.98
C PRO A 94 -5.12 12.54 11.71
N SER A 95 -4.53 11.58 12.43
CA SER A 95 -3.32 11.76 13.24
C SER A 95 -2.06 11.12 12.64
N ASP A 96 -2.18 10.36 11.56
CA ASP A 96 -1.06 9.64 10.95
C ASP A 96 -1.28 9.59 9.42
N PRO A 97 -0.59 10.46 8.67
CA PRO A 97 -0.65 10.51 7.21
C PRO A 97 -0.22 9.19 6.55
N ALA A 98 -0.78 8.90 5.38
CA ALA A 98 -0.27 7.83 4.55
C ALA A 98 1.00 8.26 3.82
N VAL A 99 1.90 7.32 3.60
CA VAL A 99 3.10 7.51 2.78
C VAL A 99 3.10 6.53 1.63
N VAL A 100 3.25 7.03 0.42
CA VAL A 100 3.22 6.27 -0.83
C VAL A 100 4.61 6.27 -1.44
N MET A 101 5.17 5.08 -1.62
CA MET A 101 6.54 4.86 -2.06
C MET A 101 6.54 4.15 -3.39
N PHE A 102 6.99 4.83 -4.44
CA PHE A 102 6.93 4.31 -5.80
C PHE A 102 8.17 3.48 -6.13
N LEU A 103 7.93 2.26 -6.60
CA LEU A 103 8.99 1.35 -7.03
C LEU A 103 9.53 1.79 -8.40
N SER A 104 10.85 1.74 -8.58
CA SER A 104 11.49 1.91 -9.89
C SER A 104 10.98 0.85 -10.87
N ASP A 105 10.66 1.29 -12.09
CA ASP A 105 10.25 0.44 -13.21
C ASP A 105 11.26 -0.66 -13.56
N LYS A 106 12.55 -0.44 -13.29
CA LYS A 106 13.63 -1.43 -13.40
C LYS A 106 13.32 -2.74 -12.67
N TYR A 107 12.54 -2.69 -11.59
CA TYR A 107 12.22 -3.86 -10.76
C TYR A 107 10.83 -4.45 -11.02
N TYR A 108 10.07 -3.86 -11.94
CA TYR A 108 8.78 -4.38 -12.34
C TYR A 108 8.82 -5.83 -12.87
N PRO A 109 9.84 -6.28 -13.61
CA PRO A 109 9.95 -7.68 -14.04
C PRO A 109 10.09 -8.68 -12.89
N ASN A 110 10.50 -8.24 -11.70
CA ASN A 110 10.71 -9.09 -10.53
C ASN A 110 9.45 -9.26 -9.66
N LEU A 111 8.36 -8.55 -10.00
CA LEU A 111 7.11 -8.62 -9.25
C LEU A 111 6.42 -9.97 -9.45
N LYS A 112 6.04 -10.58 -8.34
CA LYS A 112 5.13 -11.73 -8.29
C LYS A 112 3.71 -11.21 -8.39
N SER A 113 2.96 -11.69 -9.37
CA SER A 113 1.56 -11.32 -9.53
C SER A 113 0.66 -12.13 -8.60
N TRP A 114 -0.57 -11.65 -8.43
CA TRP A 114 -1.64 -12.38 -7.75
C TRP A 114 -1.94 -13.75 -8.40
N GLN A 115 -1.53 -13.99 -9.64
CA GLN A 115 -1.81 -15.25 -10.35
C GLN A 115 -1.24 -16.46 -9.59
N GLY A 116 -0.09 -16.29 -8.90
CA GLY A 116 0.48 -17.35 -8.06
C GLY A 116 -0.45 -17.77 -6.90
N TRP A 117 -1.28 -16.87 -6.37
CA TRP A 117 -2.30 -17.23 -5.37
C TRP A 117 -3.34 -18.19 -5.93
N LYS A 118 -3.73 -17.97 -7.20
CA LYS A 118 -4.70 -18.80 -7.92
C LYS A 118 -4.09 -20.15 -8.30
N ASP A 119 -2.88 -20.15 -8.84
CA ASP A 119 -2.20 -21.35 -9.33
C ASP A 119 -1.80 -22.30 -8.18
N GLU A 120 -1.48 -21.73 -7.01
CA GLU A 120 -1.16 -22.49 -5.79
C GLU A 120 -2.39 -22.85 -4.93
N GLU A 121 -3.61 -22.54 -5.42
CA GLU A 121 -4.88 -22.80 -4.73
C GLU A 121 -4.93 -22.24 -3.29
N ARG A 122 -4.35 -21.07 -3.05
CA ARG A 122 -4.22 -20.46 -1.71
C ARG A 122 -5.49 -19.72 -1.27
N TRP A 123 -6.66 -20.30 -1.49
CA TRP A 123 -7.97 -19.64 -1.30
C TRP A 123 -8.23 -19.10 0.11
N SER A 124 -7.54 -19.62 1.13
CA SER A 124 -7.62 -19.12 2.51
C SER A 124 -6.81 -17.85 2.77
N GLN A 125 -5.98 -17.44 1.81
CA GLN A 125 -5.13 -16.24 1.89
C GLN A 125 -5.77 -15.07 1.15
N GLN A 126 -5.52 -13.85 1.62
CA GLN A 126 -6.06 -12.63 1.02
C GLN A 126 -5.11 -12.04 -0.01
N VAL A 127 -5.66 -11.70 -1.17
CA VAL A 127 -5.02 -10.89 -2.21
C VAL A 127 -6.11 -10.14 -2.95
N VAL A 128 -5.82 -8.97 -3.50
CA VAL A 128 -6.72 -8.31 -4.46
C VAL A 128 -6.25 -8.61 -5.89
N PRO A 129 -6.95 -9.49 -6.64
CA PRO A 129 -6.58 -9.82 -8.01
C PRO A 129 -6.46 -8.58 -8.89
N HIS A 130 -5.50 -8.62 -9.82
CA HIS A 130 -5.15 -7.54 -10.76
C HIS A 130 -4.67 -6.23 -10.13
N VAL A 131 -4.62 -6.14 -8.81
CA VAL A 131 -4.35 -4.90 -8.07
C VAL A 131 -3.11 -5.06 -7.20
N GLU A 132 -2.89 -6.23 -6.62
CA GLU A 132 -1.74 -6.47 -5.75
C GLU A 132 -0.66 -7.30 -6.46
N ALA A 133 0.58 -6.95 -6.14
CA ALA A 133 1.78 -7.69 -6.47
C ALA A 133 2.70 -7.77 -5.25
N GLY A 134 3.67 -8.68 -5.28
CA GLY A 134 4.67 -8.82 -4.22
C GLY A 134 6.07 -8.83 -4.78
N LEU A 135 6.99 -8.19 -4.07
CA LEU A 135 8.43 -8.32 -4.31
C LEU A 135 9.06 -9.04 -3.12
N SER A 136 9.83 -10.10 -3.40
CA SER A 136 10.33 -10.99 -2.35
C SER A 136 11.46 -10.38 -1.55
N GLY A 137 11.43 -10.61 -0.23
CA GLY A 137 12.46 -10.14 0.69
C GLY A 137 12.36 -8.66 1.01
N MET A 138 13.46 -8.12 1.53
CA MET A 138 13.60 -6.70 1.87
C MET A 138 13.82 -5.89 0.59
N ILE A 139 13.19 -4.72 0.51
CA ILE A 139 13.27 -3.83 -0.65
C ILE A 139 14.09 -2.61 -0.25
N ASN A 140 15.31 -2.53 -0.77
CA ASN A 140 16.22 -1.41 -0.47
C ASN A 140 15.59 -0.08 -0.91
N LEU A 141 15.87 0.98 -0.16
CA LEU A 141 15.32 2.32 -0.45
C LEU A 141 15.85 2.93 -1.75
N ASP A 142 16.97 2.45 -2.28
CA ASP A 142 17.47 2.82 -3.61
C ASP A 142 16.56 2.32 -4.76
N MET A 143 15.68 1.36 -4.48
CA MET A 143 14.67 0.85 -5.41
C MET A 143 13.44 1.77 -5.48
N ILE A 144 13.31 2.72 -4.55
CA ILE A 144 12.19 3.66 -4.44
C ILE A 144 12.58 4.99 -5.08
N THR A 145 11.81 5.43 -6.07
CA THR A 145 12.14 6.62 -6.88
C THR A 145 11.46 7.88 -6.38
N GLU A 146 10.32 7.74 -5.72
CA GLU A 146 9.49 8.86 -5.31
C GLU A 146 8.71 8.51 -4.03
N LEU A 147 8.45 9.54 -3.23
CA LEU A 147 7.66 9.44 -2.02
C LEU A 147 6.60 10.54 -2.01
N HIS A 148 5.34 10.17 -1.78
CA HIS A 148 4.25 11.11 -1.50
C HIS A 148 3.75 10.94 -0.07
N ILE A 149 3.39 12.05 0.57
CA ILE A 149 2.74 12.09 1.88
C ILE A 149 1.32 12.59 1.69
N TRP A 150 0.35 11.77 2.07
CA TRP A 150 -1.08 12.08 1.95
C TRP A 150 -1.71 12.26 3.32
N GLU A 151 -2.25 13.45 3.53
CA GLU A 151 -2.88 13.86 4.78
C GLU A 151 -4.40 13.92 4.62
N ASP A 152 -5.14 13.67 5.70
CA ASP A 152 -6.57 13.92 5.73
C ASP A 152 -6.83 15.41 5.44
N ALA A 153 -7.72 15.69 4.49
CA ALA A 153 -8.11 17.06 4.16
C ALA A 153 -8.97 17.72 5.25
N HIS A 154 -9.65 16.92 6.09
CA HIS A 154 -10.59 17.38 7.13
C HIS A 154 -10.34 16.71 8.49
N PRO A 155 -9.13 16.82 9.06
CA PRO A 155 -8.75 16.08 10.26
C PRO A 155 -9.64 16.42 11.47
N GLU A 156 -10.10 17.66 11.60
CA GLU A 156 -10.99 18.11 12.67
C GLU A 156 -12.36 17.44 12.68
N ILE A 157 -12.92 17.15 11.50
CA ILE A 157 -14.21 16.46 11.37
C ILE A 157 -14.02 14.98 11.71
N SER A 158 -12.97 14.37 11.16
CA SER A 158 -12.66 12.96 11.36
C SER A 158 -12.37 12.63 12.83
N LEU A 159 -11.63 13.50 13.54
CA LEU A 159 -11.34 13.33 14.98
C LEU A 159 -12.60 13.43 15.85
N GLN A 160 -13.57 14.28 15.47
CA GLN A 160 -14.84 14.42 16.20
C GLN A 160 -15.77 13.20 16.02
N LEU A 161 -15.62 12.44 14.93
CA LEU A 161 -16.40 11.24 14.64
C LEU A 161 -15.82 9.96 15.26
N MET A 162 -14.60 10.00 15.81
CA MET A 162 -13.94 8.84 16.43
C MET A 162 -14.48 8.34 17.80
N PRO A 163 -15.28 9.07 18.63
CA PRO A 163 -15.69 8.57 19.95
C PRO A 163 -16.95 7.68 19.94
N SER A 164 -17.14 6.80 18.95
CA SER A 164 -18.28 5.85 18.96
C SER A 164 -18.01 4.43 18.44
N TYR A 165 -16.80 4.12 17.93
CA TYR A 165 -16.49 2.80 17.36
C TYR A 165 -15.61 1.88 18.22
N ASN A 166 -15.28 2.27 19.45
CA ASN A 166 -14.69 1.39 20.44
C ASN A 166 -15.64 1.25 21.64
N LYS A 167 -16.64 0.39 21.53
CA LYS A 167 -17.11 -0.39 22.67
C LYS A 167 -16.75 -1.86 22.42
N PRO A 168 -16.23 -2.56 23.45
CA PRO A 168 -15.80 -3.95 23.34
C PRO A 168 -16.91 -4.89 22.91
#